data_AF-A0A8E0MAZ8-F1
#
_entry.id   AF-A0A8E0MAZ8-F1
#
_cell.length_a   1.000
_cell.length_b   1.000
_cell.length_c   1.000
_cell.angle_alpha   90.00
_cell.angle_beta   90.00
_cell.angle_gamma   90.00
#
_symmetry.space_group_name_H-M   'P 1'
#
loop_
_entity.id
_entity.type
_entity.pdbx_description
1 polymer ?
#
loop_
_entity_poly.entity_id
_entity_poly.type
_entity_poly.pdbx_seq_one_letter_code
_entity_poly.pdbx_strand_id
1 'polypeptide(L)'
;MKTTYKKMIAIVAALIVILGLGFFFTHQQHTEAADNGTGRTTITFWHSMNGPNEQVLENLVNQFNKSQTKYTIKPIYVGSYELSIMKYANTVGSNVSPDLVQSDQANQSMMIGLNATVPVQKFVDRDHYDLSQLYPGVTAAYKINGKLASMPFNSSSSVMYYNESLFKKYGVADLPLSPTYSDVTKAAVALTKKSKGAVKGMTMQIYGWLPEEMVANQNSLVVNHDNGRKAMATAATLNSPEMQKSMTWLQDVIKQNAF
;
A
#
# COMPACT_ATOMS: atom_id res chain seq x y z
N MET A 1 -10.16 43.99 -36.41
CA MET A 1 -10.60 42.97 -35.42
C MET A 1 -9.78 41.67 -35.40
N LYS A 2 -9.26 41.13 -36.51
CA LYS A 2 -8.52 39.85 -36.50
C LYS A 2 -7.07 39.90 -35.97
N THR A 3 -6.41 41.05 -36.01
CA THR A 3 -4.98 41.21 -35.63
C THR A 3 -4.80 41.44 -34.12
N THR A 4 -5.77 42.09 -33.48
CA THR A 4 -5.80 42.34 -32.03
C THR A 4 -6.06 41.06 -31.24
N TYR A 5 -6.86 40.14 -31.80
CA TYR A 5 -7.22 38.86 -31.17
C TYR A 5 -6.02 37.88 -31.09
N LYS A 6 -5.15 37.86 -32.12
CA LYS A 6 -3.94 37.02 -32.12
C LYS A 6 -2.90 37.48 -31.09
N LYS A 7 -2.79 38.79 -30.83
CA LYS A 7 -1.91 39.35 -29.79
C LYS A 7 -2.44 39.04 -28.38
N MET A 8 -3.76 39.03 -28.18
CA MET A 8 -4.37 38.65 -26.91
C MET A 8 -4.18 37.16 -26.58
N ILE A 9 -4.32 36.26 -27.56
CA ILE A 9 -4.10 34.81 -27.36
C ILE A 9 -2.63 34.50 -27.02
N ALA A 10 -1.68 35.19 -27.65
CA ALA A 10 -0.26 35.02 -27.35
C ALA A 10 0.12 35.50 -25.93
N ILE A 11 -0.52 36.57 -25.44
CA ILE A 11 -0.29 37.09 -24.08
C ILE A 11 -0.93 36.18 -23.01
N VAL A 12 -2.11 35.62 -23.28
CA VAL A 12 -2.76 34.65 -22.37
C VAL A 12 -1.99 33.32 -22.34
N ALA A 13 -1.45 32.86 -23.47
CA ALA A 13 -0.59 31.67 -23.50
C ALA A 13 0.74 31.88 -22.74
N ALA A 14 1.34 33.07 -22.83
CA ALA A 14 2.55 33.39 -22.07
C ALA A 14 2.29 33.54 -20.55
N LEU A 15 1.12 34.02 -20.15
CA LEU A 15 0.74 34.13 -18.73
C LEU A 15 0.42 32.76 -18.09
N ILE A 16 -0.11 31.80 -18.86
CA ILE A 16 -0.34 30.43 -18.38
C ILE A 16 0.99 29.67 -18.19
N VAL A 17 2.01 29.97 -19.00
CA VAL A 17 3.36 29.39 -18.83
C VAL A 17 4.09 29.97 -17.60
N ILE A 18 3.83 31.22 -17.23
CA ILE A 18 4.46 31.87 -16.07
C ILE A 18 3.74 31.51 -14.75
N LEU A 19 2.42 31.29 -14.76
CA LEU A 19 1.67 30.80 -13.60
C LEU A 19 1.84 29.30 -13.33
N GLY A 20 2.29 28.51 -14.32
CA GLY A 20 2.65 27.09 -14.15
C GLY A 20 4.01 26.86 -13.47
N LEU A 21 4.82 27.90 -13.27
CA LEU A 21 6.15 27.83 -12.64
C LEU A 21 6.16 28.31 -11.17
N GLY A 22 4.99 28.64 -10.61
CA GLY A 22 4.85 29.23 -9.27
C GLY A 22 4.20 28.33 -8.22
N PHE A 23 4.04 27.03 -8.47
CA PHE A 23 3.70 26.11 -7.38
C PHE A 23 4.97 25.87 -6.57
N PHE A 24 5.02 26.48 -5.38
CA PHE A 24 5.94 26.12 -4.30
C PHE A 24 5.86 24.61 -4.05
N PHE A 25 6.68 23.85 -4.77
CA PHE A 25 7.24 22.64 -4.21
C PHE A 25 8.04 23.12 -3.00
N THR A 26 7.52 22.88 -1.80
CA THR A 26 8.38 22.61 -0.66
C THR A 26 9.30 21.47 -1.11
N HIS A 27 10.45 21.86 -1.64
CA HIS A 27 11.56 20.98 -1.94
C HIS A 27 12.02 20.48 -0.57
N GLN A 28 11.42 19.39 -0.11
CA GLN A 28 12.10 18.53 0.85
C GLN A 28 13.38 18.16 0.10
N GLN A 29 14.49 18.78 0.48
CA GLN A 29 15.80 18.39 0.00
C GLN A 29 15.95 16.92 0.41
N HIS A 30 15.61 16.01 -0.50
CA HIS A 30 16.16 14.69 -0.46
C HIS A 30 17.65 14.91 -0.64
N THR A 31 18.37 14.84 0.47
CA THR A 31 19.80 14.66 0.47
C THR A 31 20.05 13.41 -0.36
N GLU A 32 20.34 13.57 -1.66
CA GLU A 32 21.14 12.60 -2.35
C GLU A 32 22.42 12.52 -1.53
N ALA A 33 22.57 11.43 -0.77
CA ALA A 33 23.85 11.06 -0.25
C ALA A 33 24.74 10.87 -1.49
N ALA A 34 25.51 11.90 -1.81
CA ALA A 34 26.58 11.81 -2.77
C ALA A 34 27.46 10.62 -2.34
N ASP A 35 27.83 9.79 -3.31
CA ASP A 35 28.83 8.77 -3.06
C ASP A 35 30.12 9.49 -2.64
N ASN A 36 30.42 9.47 -1.35
CA ASN A 36 31.50 10.24 -0.74
C ASN A 36 32.90 9.71 -1.12
N GLY A 37 33.04 8.91 -2.19
CA GLY A 37 34.33 8.34 -2.60
C GLY A 37 34.99 7.49 -1.51
N THR A 38 34.19 6.95 -0.57
CA THR A 38 34.67 6.30 0.65
C THR A 38 35.14 4.86 0.43
N GLY A 39 35.04 4.33 -0.79
CA GLY A 39 35.30 2.91 -1.10
C GLY A 39 34.23 1.95 -0.58
N ARG A 40 33.12 2.47 -0.05
CA ARG A 40 31.96 1.67 0.39
C ARG A 40 31.18 1.13 -0.81
N THR A 41 30.62 -0.06 -0.68
CA THR A 41 29.69 -0.59 -1.67
C THR A 41 28.32 0.07 -1.49
N THR A 42 27.89 0.84 -2.49
CA THR A 42 26.55 1.44 -2.49
C THR A 42 25.50 0.40 -2.85
N ILE A 43 24.40 0.40 -2.10
CA ILE A 43 23.21 -0.45 -2.29
C ILE A 43 22.02 0.48 -2.53
N THR A 44 21.46 0.45 -3.72
CA THR A 44 20.29 1.24 -4.09
C THR A 44 19.03 0.56 -3.61
N PHE A 45 18.22 1.26 -2.82
CA PHE A 45 16.95 0.76 -2.29
C PHE A 45 15.77 1.57 -2.83
N TRP A 46 14.94 0.97 -3.70
CA TRP A 46 13.70 1.59 -4.14
C TRP A 46 12.57 1.33 -3.15
N HIS A 47 11.92 2.39 -2.67
CA HIS A 47 10.80 2.32 -1.71
C HIS A 47 9.59 3.16 -2.13
N SER A 48 8.46 2.86 -1.50
CA SER A 48 7.18 3.56 -1.68
C SER A 48 6.66 4.18 -0.37
N MET A 49 7.50 4.22 0.67
CA MET A 49 7.19 4.92 1.92
C MET A 49 7.10 6.43 1.70
N ASN A 50 6.08 7.04 2.29
CA ASN A 50 5.83 8.48 2.29
C ASN A 50 5.48 8.98 3.69
N GLY A 51 5.52 10.29 3.90
CA GLY A 51 5.07 10.93 5.14
C GLY A 51 5.80 10.38 6.38
N PRO A 52 5.09 10.03 7.47
CA PRO A 52 5.72 9.49 8.67
C PRO A 52 6.53 8.20 8.44
N ASN A 53 6.10 7.34 7.52
CA ASN A 53 6.80 6.08 7.23
C ASN A 53 8.15 6.31 6.54
N GLU A 54 8.22 7.33 5.68
CA GLU A 54 9.46 7.73 5.02
C GLU A 54 10.50 8.23 6.03
N GLN A 55 10.08 9.06 6.98
CA GLN A 55 10.97 9.54 8.05
C GLN A 55 11.52 8.39 8.90
N VAL A 56 10.70 7.39 9.21
CA VAL A 56 11.15 6.18 9.92
C VAL A 56 12.15 5.41 9.07
N LEU A 57 11.87 5.22 7.78
CA LEU A 57 12.78 4.52 6.87
C LEU A 57 14.13 5.23 6.76
N GLU A 58 14.14 6.55 6.55
CA GLU A 58 15.37 7.35 6.49
C GLU A 58 16.18 7.21 7.77
N ASN A 59 15.53 7.20 8.93
CA ASN A 59 16.19 6.97 10.21
C ASN A 59 16.82 5.57 10.31
N LEU A 60 16.14 4.53 9.85
CA LEU A 60 16.68 3.16 9.83
C LEU A 60 17.89 3.05 8.89
N VAL A 61 17.80 3.63 7.70
CA VAL A 61 18.90 3.72 6.73
C VAL A 61 20.10 4.44 7.35
N ASN A 62 19.87 5.57 8.00
CA ASN A 62 20.92 6.35 8.64
C ASN A 62 21.62 5.57 9.76
N GLN A 63 20.86 4.84 10.57
CA GLN A 63 21.42 3.97 11.61
C GLN A 63 22.28 2.85 11.01
N PHE A 64 21.80 2.17 9.98
CA PHE A 64 22.56 1.13 9.29
C PHE A 64 23.84 1.66 8.62
N ASN A 65 23.76 2.82 7.96
CA ASN A 65 24.93 3.43 7.32
C ASN A 65 25.99 3.84 8.36
N LYS A 66 25.58 4.25 9.56
CA LYS A 66 26.50 4.60 10.67
C LYS A 66 27.04 3.40 11.44
N SER A 67 26.34 2.26 11.46
CA SER A 67 26.74 1.09 12.25
C SER A 67 27.92 0.32 11.68
N GLN A 68 28.34 0.61 10.46
CA GLN A 68 29.41 -0.10 9.75
C GLN A 68 30.09 0.79 8.70
N THR A 69 31.21 0.30 8.13
CA THR A 69 32.06 1.03 7.16
C THR A 69 32.14 0.40 5.78
N LYS A 70 31.33 -0.63 5.48
CA LYS A 70 31.43 -1.44 4.26
C LYS A 70 30.37 -1.09 3.20
N TYR A 71 29.15 -0.77 3.62
CA TYR A 71 27.99 -0.63 2.73
C TYR A 71 27.27 0.70 2.92
N THR A 72 26.79 1.34 1.86
CA THR A 72 25.95 2.54 1.97
C THR A 72 24.59 2.27 1.32
N ILE A 73 23.51 2.29 2.08
CA ILE A 73 22.16 2.23 1.53
C ILE A 73 21.77 3.62 1.01
N LYS A 74 21.42 3.72 -0.27
CA LYS A 74 20.82 4.89 -0.91
C LYS A 74 19.32 4.63 -1.14
N PRO A 75 18.42 5.10 -0.25
CA PRO A 75 16.98 4.99 -0.46
C PRO A 75 16.54 5.95 -1.56
N ILE A 76 15.65 5.49 -2.44
CA ILE A 76 15.06 6.27 -3.53
C ILE A 76 13.55 6.05 -3.49
N TYR A 77 12.80 7.13 -3.28
CA TYR A 77 11.35 7.11 -3.38
C TYR A 77 10.92 6.97 -4.85
N VAL A 78 10.06 5.98 -5.14
CA VAL A 78 9.59 5.67 -6.50
C VAL A 78 8.08 5.91 -6.67
N GLY A 79 7.43 6.58 -5.72
CA GLY A 79 5.99 6.77 -5.73
C GLY A 79 5.26 5.59 -5.10
N SER A 80 4.20 5.10 -5.74
CA SER A 80 3.40 3.98 -5.22
C SER A 80 4.07 2.62 -5.46
N TYR A 81 3.55 1.57 -4.82
CA TYR A 81 4.02 0.21 -5.05
C TYR A 81 3.84 -0.21 -6.51
N GLU A 82 2.73 0.20 -7.15
CA GLU A 82 2.43 -0.08 -8.55
C GLU A 82 3.44 0.59 -9.50
N LEU A 83 3.84 1.84 -9.23
CA LEU A 83 4.89 2.51 -9.99
C LEU A 83 6.25 1.86 -9.77
N SER A 84 6.56 1.49 -8.53
CA SER A 84 7.81 0.83 -8.15
C SER A 84 7.98 -0.51 -8.87
N ILE A 85 6.95 -1.38 -8.84
CA ILE A 85 6.99 -2.69 -9.49
C ILE A 85 7.03 -2.58 -11.02
N MET A 86 6.27 -1.66 -11.61
CA MET A 86 6.29 -1.42 -13.06
C MET A 86 7.66 -0.94 -13.51
N LYS A 87 8.26 0.00 -12.78
CA LYS A 87 9.61 0.48 -13.06
C LYS A 87 10.62 -0.67 -12.97
N TYR A 88 10.57 -1.46 -11.90
CA TYR A 88 11.47 -2.61 -11.71
C TYR A 88 11.34 -3.60 -12.86
N ALA A 89 10.13 -4.00 -13.23
CA ALA A 89 9.87 -4.94 -14.31
C ALA A 89 10.40 -4.47 -15.68
N ASN A 90 10.40 -3.15 -15.94
CA ASN A 90 10.95 -2.58 -17.17
C ASN A 90 12.47 -2.42 -17.14
N THR A 91 13.07 -2.31 -15.96
CA THR A 91 14.52 -2.09 -15.81
C THR A 91 15.29 -3.35 -15.47
N VAL A 92 14.62 -4.43 -15.07
CA VAL A 92 15.23 -5.64 -14.55
C VAL A 92 16.28 -6.20 -15.52
N GLY A 93 17.47 -6.51 -15.01
CA GLY A 93 18.61 -6.97 -15.81
C GLY A 93 19.45 -5.86 -16.45
N SER A 94 19.04 -4.59 -16.34
CA SER A 94 19.88 -3.44 -16.71
C SER A 94 20.64 -2.87 -15.51
N ASN A 95 21.61 -2.00 -15.79
CA ASN A 95 22.41 -1.28 -14.79
C ASN A 95 21.63 -0.24 -13.97
N VAL A 96 20.38 0.05 -14.32
CA VAL A 96 19.53 0.99 -13.56
C VAL A 96 18.60 0.29 -12.56
N SER A 97 18.60 -1.04 -12.53
CA SER A 97 17.85 -1.80 -11.52
C SER A 97 18.37 -1.56 -10.11
N PRO A 98 17.50 -1.52 -9.08
CA PRO A 98 17.95 -1.41 -7.70
C PRO A 98 18.52 -2.73 -7.19
N ASP A 99 19.33 -2.64 -6.13
CA ASP A 99 19.80 -3.80 -5.36
C ASP A 99 18.70 -4.33 -4.43
N LEU A 100 17.85 -3.44 -3.92
CA LEU A 100 16.69 -3.76 -3.08
C LEU A 100 15.46 -3.02 -3.59
N VAL A 101 14.32 -3.71 -3.67
CA VAL A 101 13.04 -3.11 -4.07
C VAL A 101 11.96 -3.47 -3.07
N GLN A 102 11.23 -2.46 -2.60
CA GLN A 102 10.04 -2.63 -1.80
C GLN A 102 8.85 -2.87 -2.75
N SER A 103 8.04 -3.88 -2.43
CA SER A 103 6.83 -4.23 -3.14
C SER A 103 5.76 -4.70 -2.15
N ASP A 104 4.49 -4.53 -2.50
CA ASP A 104 3.39 -5.11 -1.73
C ASP A 104 3.27 -6.63 -1.96
N GLN A 105 2.43 -7.27 -1.15
CA GLN A 105 2.22 -8.72 -1.21
C GLN A 105 1.48 -9.16 -2.49
N ALA A 106 0.64 -8.32 -3.09
CA ALA A 106 -0.13 -8.66 -4.30
C ALA A 106 0.79 -8.87 -5.52
N ASN A 107 1.92 -8.18 -5.55
CA ASN A 107 2.90 -8.26 -6.62
C ASN A 107 3.87 -9.47 -6.52
N GLN A 108 3.75 -10.31 -5.49
CA GLN A 108 4.70 -11.39 -5.23
C GLN A 108 4.81 -12.39 -6.40
N SER A 109 3.69 -12.81 -6.99
CA SER A 109 3.69 -13.74 -8.13
C SER A 109 4.39 -13.17 -9.36
N MET A 110 4.22 -11.87 -9.61
CA MET A 110 4.93 -11.15 -10.68
C MET A 110 6.43 -11.12 -10.39
N MET A 111 6.84 -10.77 -9.17
CA MET A 111 8.25 -10.70 -8.76
C MET A 111 8.97 -12.05 -8.88
N ILE A 112 8.28 -13.15 -8.56
CA ILE A 112 8.80 -14.51 -8.75
C ILE A 112 8.90 -14.84 -10.23
N GLY A 113 7.86 -14.49 -11.01
CA GLY A 113 7.81 -14.74 -12.46
C GLY A 113 8.90 -14.02 -13.26
N LEU A 114 9.37 -12.86 -12.80
CA LEU A 114 10.51 -12.15 -13.40
C LEU A 114 11.83 -12.91 -13.27
N ASN A 115 11.93 -13.88 -12.35
CA ASN A 115 13.12 -14.71 -12.10
C ASN A 115 14.42 -13.89 -11.91
N ALA A 116 14.29 -12.71 -11.29
CA ALA A 116 15.37 -11.74 -11.13
C ALA A 116 15.59 -11.31 -9.68
N THR A 117 14.99 -12.05 -8.74
CA THR A 117 15.17 -11.86 -7.31
C THR A 117 15.92 -13.03 -6.69
N VAL A 118 16.62 -12.77 -5.60
CA VAL A 118 17.27 -13.80 -4.79
C VAL A 118 16.34 -14.14 -3.62
N PRO A 119 15.88 -15.40 -3.47
CA PRO A 119 15.02 -15.76 -2.35
C PRO A 119 15.69 -15.47 -1.01
N VAL A 120 15.00 -14.76 -0.12
CA VAL A 120 15.55 -14.37 1.18
C VAL A 120 15.92 -15.56 2.05
N GLN A 121 15.29 -16.72 1.85
CA GLN A 121 15.68 -17.97 2.49
C GLN A 121 17.18 -18.28 2.35
N LYS A 122 17.81 -17.92 1.22
CA LYS A 122 19.27 -18.14 1.04
C LYS A 122 20.10 -17.39 2.08
N PHE A 123 19.70 -16.18 2.44
CA PHE A 123 20.39 -15.39 3.45
C PHE A 123 20.05 -15.89 4.86
N VAL A 124 18.80 -16.30 5.10
CA VAL A 124 18.40 -16.93 6.37
C VAL A 124 19.24 -18.16 6.66
N ASP A 125 19.39 -19.06 5.67
CA ASP A 125 20.14 -20.30 5.82
C ASP A 125 21.64 -20.04 6.00
N ARG A 126 22.20 -19.10 5.24
CA ARG A 126 23.62 -18.73 5.28
C ARG A 126 24.01 -18.07 6.60
N ASP A 127 23.19 -17.13 7.07
CA ASP A 127 23.51 -16.27 8.21
C ASP A 127 22.91 -16.80 9.52
N HIS A 128 22.19 -17.92 9.46
CA HIS A 128 21.43 -18.48 10.58
C HIS A 128 20.48 -17.45 11.22
N TYR A 129 19.82 -16.65 10.38
CA TYR A 129 18.91 -15.61 10.85
C TYR A 129 17.72 -16.25 11.59
N ASP A 130 17.50 -15.84 12.83
CA ASP A 130 16.40 -16.36 13.65
C ASP A 130 15.06 -15.84 13.15
N LEU A 131 14.30 -16.64 12.41
CA LEU A 131 12.97 -16.28 11.93
C LEU A 131 11.92 -16.19 13.05
N SER A 132 12.19 -16.71 14.26
CA SER A 132 11.23 -16.65 15.37
C SER A 132 11.01 -15.21 15.89
N GLN A 133 11.92 -14.29 15.57
CA GLN A 133 11.77 -12.86 15.86
C GLN A 133 10.71 -12.17 14.97
N LEU A 134 10.25 -12.82 13.91
CA LEU A 134 9.23 -12.30 13.00
C LEU A 134 7.85 -12.89 13.35
N TYR A 135 6.80 -12.08 13.22
CA TYR A 135 5.44 -12.57 13.43
C TYR A 135 5.11 -13.72 12.46
N PRO A 136 4.70 -14.91 12.94
CA PRO A 136 4.52 -16.08 12.09
C PRO A 136 3.50 -15.88 10.97
N GLY A 137 2.40 -15.18 11.26
CA GLY A 137 1.35 -14.91 10.26
C GLY A 137 1.85 -14.05 9.09
N VAL A 138 2.68 -13.04 9.38
CA VAL A 138 3.30 -12.20 8.33
C VAL A 138 4.31 -13.04 7.55
N THR A 139 5.18 -13.78 8.23
CA THR A 139 6.20 -14.60 7.58
C THR A 139 5.59 -15.66 6.67
N ALA A 140 4.47 -16.26 7.07
CA ALA A 140 3.76 -17.25 6.27
C ALA A 140 3.23 -16.67 4.95
N ALA A 141 2.85 -15.39 4.91
CA ALA A 141 2.39 -14.73 3.69
C ALA A 141 3.48 -14.60 2.63
N TYR A 142 4.75 -14.59 3.01
CA TYR A 142 5.89 -14.44 2.09
C TYR A 142 6.63 -15.76 1.79
N LYS A 143 6.14 -16.90 2.29
CA LYS A 143 6.68 -18.23 2.00
C LYS A 143 6.05 -18.82 0.74
N ILE A 144 6.90 -19.31 -0.16
CA ILE A 144 6.51 -20.06 -1.36
C ILE A 144 7.17 -21.42 -1.28
N ASN A 145 6.37 -22.49 -1.36
CA ASN A 145 6.85 -23.87 -1.17
C ASN A 145 7.68 -24.04 0.12
N GLY A 146 7.25 -23.38 1.21
CA GLY A 146 7.91 -23.41 2.51
C GLY A 146 9.14 -22.51 2.66
N LYS A 147 9.63 -21.88 1.59
CA LYS A 147 10.83 -21.02 1.61
C LYS A 147 10.45 -19.55 1.55
N LEU A 148 11.13 -18.72 2.34
CA LEU A 148 10.92 -17.28 2.36
C LEU A 148 11.41 -16.65 1.04
N ALA A 149 10.48 -16.17 0.22
CA ALA A 149 10.80 -15.55 -1.06
C ALA A 149 11.32 -14.11 -0.88
N SER A 150 10.69 -13.35 0.00
CA SER A 150 11.04 -11.96 0.31
C SER A 150 11.02 -11.71 1.82
N MET A 151 11.76 -10.71 2.27
CA MET A 151 11.81 -10.32 3.69
C MET A 151 10.56 -9.49 4.01
N PRO A 152 9.77 -9.83 5.04
CA PRO A 152 8.75 -8.94 5.53
C PRO A 152 9.40 -7.66 6.09
N PHE A 153 8.98 -6.50 5.60
CA PHE A 153 9.53 -5.21 6.02
C PHE A 153 8.52 -4.41 6.84
N ASN A 154 7.36 -4.13 6.24
CA ASN A 154 6.23 -3.49 6.89
C ASN A 154 4.96 -4.29 6.56
N SER A 155 4.09 -4.48 7.55
CA SER A 155 2.82 -5.19 7.39
C SER A 155 1.69 -4.39 8.01
N SER A 156 0.51 -4.51 7.44
CA SER A 156 -0.71 -3.81 7.87
C SER A 156 -1.89 -4.76 7.79
N SER A 157 -2.89 -4.51 8.63
CA SER A 157 -4.21 -5.13 8.54
C SER A 157 -5.26 -4.06 8.30
N SER A 158 -6.39 -4.44 7.71
CA SER A 158 -7.57 -3.57 7.73
C SER A 158 -8.03 -3.38 9.18
N VAL A 159 -8.51 -2.17 9.48
CA VAL A 159 -9.03 -1.82 10.81
C VAL A 159 -10.29 -0.98 10.65
N MET A 160 -11.24 -1.17 11.55
CA MET A 160 -12.42 -0.32 11.65
C MET A 160 -12.23 0.65 12.82
N TYR A 161 -12.26 1.93 12.52
CA TYR A 161 -12.36 2.99 13.53
C TYR A 161 -13.81 3.42 13.67
N TYR A 162 -14.22 3.75 14.90
CA TYR A 162 -15.50 4.40 15.17
C TYR A 162 -15.30 5.57 16.14
N ASN A 163 -16.22 6.53 16.10
CA ASN A 163 -16.15 7.73 16.92
C ASN A 163 -17.12 7.64 18.12
N GLU A 164 -16.61 7.23 19.27
CA GLU A 164 -17.36 7.10 20.53
C GLU A 164 -18.05 8.40 20.94
N SER A 165 -17.42 9.56 20.70
CA SER A 165 -18.02 10.86 21.04
C SER A 165 -19.26 11.16 20.20
N LEU A 166 -19.27 10.77 18.92
CA LEU A 166 -20.46 10.87 18.06
C LEU A 166 -21.54 9.89 18.49
N PHE A 167 -21.16 8.66 18.88
CA PHE A 167 -22.10 7.67 19.38
C PHE A 167 -22.81 8.19 20.63
N LYS A 168 -22.05 8.68 21.62
CA LYS A 168 -22.60 9.31 22.84
C LYS A 168 -23.47 10.54 22.54
N LYS A 169 -22.99 11.45 21.67
CA LYS A 169 -23.71 12.68 21.31
C LYS A 169 -25.09 12.40 20.72
N TYR A 170 -25.21 11.37 19.88
CA TYR A 170 -26.47 11.00 19.24
C TYR A 170 -27.18 9.82 19.92
N GLY A 171 -26.69 9.35 21.06
CA GLY A 171 -27.27 8.24 21.83
C GLY A 171 -27.28 6.90 21.09
N VAL A 172 -26.27 6.62 20.27
CA VAL A 172 -26.04 5.29 19.66
C VAL A 172 -25.30 4.42 20.67
N ALA A 173 -25.71 3.16 20.80
CA ALA A 173 -25.03 2.21 21.69
C ALA A 173 -23.65 1.86 21.14
N ASP A 174 -22.69 1.63 22.05
CA ASP A 174 -21.36 1.19 21.69
C ASP A 174 -21.39 -0.18 20.99
N LEU A 175 -20.39 -0.43 20.15
CA LEU A 175 -20.23 -1.71 19.47
C LEU A 175 -19.59 -2.73 20.44
N PRO A 176 -19.91 -4.02 20.32
CA PRO A 176 -19.17 -5.05 21.03
C PRO A 176 -17.72 -5.10 20.55
N LEU A 177 -16.82 -5.69 21.35
CA LEU A 177 -15.39 -5.81 21.03
C LEU A 177 -15.13 -6.53 19.69
N SER A 178 -16.01 -7.46 19.31
CA SER A 178 -15.97 -8.19 18.04
C SER A 178 -17.31 -8.04 17.32
N PRO A 179 -17.55 -6.90 16.65
CA PRO A 179 -18.83 -6.63 16.00
C PRO A 179 -18.99 -7.45 14.74
N THR A 180 -20.22 -7.89 14.49
CA THR A 180 -20.58 -8.44 13.18
C THR A 180 -20.83 -7.31 12.19
N TYR A 181 -20.79 -7.62 10.89
CA TYR A 181 -21.22 -6.69 9.84
C TYR A 181 -22.65 -6.14 10.07
N SER A 182 -23.54 -6.94 10.68
CA SER A 182 -24.89 -6.48 11.04
C SER A 182 -24.88 -5.44 12.16
N ASP A 183 -24.01 -5.60 13.16
CA ASP A 183 -23.86 -4.63 14.25
C ASP A 183 -23.34 -3.31 13.72
N VAL A 184 -22.35 -3.35 12.83
CA VAL A 184 -21.80 -2.16 12.14
C VAL A 184 -22.90 -1.46 11.34
N THR A 185 -23.68 -2.18 10.53
CA THR A 185 -24.78 -1.59 9.77
C THR A 185 -25.83 -0.95 10.67
N LYS A 186 -26.24 -1.64 11.75
CA LYS A 186 -27.22 -1.09 12.72
C LYS A 186 -26.72 0.19 13.36
N ALA A 187 -25.46 0.22 13.82
CA ALA A 187 -24.86 1.40 14.41
C ALA A 187 -24.75 2.56 13.40
N ALA A 188 -24.30 2.28 12.17
CA ALA A 188 -24.19 3.28 11.11
C ALA A 188 -25.56 3.91 10.75
N VAL A 189 -26.58 3.08 10.57
CA VAL A 189 -27.94 3.54 10.28
C VAL A 189 -28.52 4.33 11.46
N ALA A 190 -28.30 3.87 12.69
CA ALA A 190 -28.73 4.59 13.88
C ALA A 190 -28.06 5.97 13.99
N LEU A 191 -26.74 6.04 13.79
CA LEU A 191 -26.00 7.30 13.83
C LEU A 191 -26.48 8.29 12.76
N THR A 192 -26.72 7.80 11.55
CA THR A 192 -27.23 8.61 10.44
C THR A 192 -28.62 9.16 10.74
N LYS A 193 -29.54 8.32 11.23
CA LYS A 193 -30.92 8.72 11.56
C LYS A 193 -30.99 9.66 12.75
N LYS A 194 -30.28 9.35 13.85
CA LYS A 194 -30.29 10.16 15.07
C LYS A 194 -29.59 11.52 14.88
N SER A 195 -28.63 11.59 13.95
CA SER A 195 -28.03 12.86 13.53
C SER A 195 -28.86 13.63 12.50
N LYS A 196 -30.01 13.08 12.06
CA LYS A 196 -30.85 13.63 10.98
C LYS A 196 -30.04 13.88 9.69
N GLY A 197 -29.09 12.99 9.41
CA GLY A 197 -28.22 13.07 8.23
C GLY A 197 -27.01 14.00 8.36
N ALA A 198 -26.81 14.66 9.51
CA ALA A 198 -25.62 15.50 9.73
C ALA A 198 -24.30 14.69 9.75
N VAL A 199 -24.38 13.38 10.02
CA VAL A 199 -23.25 12.46 10.01
C VAL A 199 -23.63 11.22 9.20
N LYS A 200 -22.74 10.77 8.30
CA LYS A 200 -22.82 9.44 7.68
C LYS A 200 -22.25 8.40 8.63
N GLY A 201 -23.01 7.33 8.84
CA GLY A 201 -22.72 6.36 9.88
C GLY A 201 -21.56 5.42 9.58
N MET A 202 -21.19 5.28 8.31
CA MET A 202 -20.13 4.41 7.85
C MET A 202 -19.45 5.05 6.64
N THR A 203 -18.17 4.81 6.49
CA THR A 203 -17.47 4.98 5.22
C THR A 203 -16.49 3.82 5.07
N MET A 204 -16.10 3.54 3.84
CA MET A 204 -15.10 2.53 3.52
C MET A 204 -14.25 3.01 2.36
N GLN A 205 -12.95 2.78 2.44
CA GLN A 205 -12.06 3.07 1.33
C GLN A 205 -12.44 2.24 0.12
N ILE A 206 -12.52 2.85 -1.07
CA ILE A 206 -12.78 2.11 -2.30
C ILE A 206 -11.45 1.57 -2.82
N TYR A 207 -11.03 0.43 -2.28
CA TYR A 207 -9.78 -0.23 -2.64
C TYR A 207 -9.97 -1.75 -2.72
N GLY A 208 -9.41 -2.37 -3.77
CA GLY A 208 -9.76 -3.74 -4.19
C GLY A 208 -9.50 -4.82 -3.15
N TRP A 209 -8.57 -4.61 -2.22
CA TRP A 209 -8.28 -5.56 -1.15
C TRP A 209 -9.39 -5.67 -0.10
N LEU A 210 -10.24 -4.65 0.10
CA LEU A 210 -11.27 -4.70 1.15
C LEU A 210 -12.38 -5.71 0.80
N PRO A 211 -12.92 -5.74 -0.44
CA PRO A 211 -13.79 -6.84 -0.87
C PRO A 211 -13.14 -8.23 -0.73
N GLU A 212 -11.84 -8.37 -1.00
CA GLU A 212 -11.10 -9.63 -0.82
C GLU A 212 -11.09 -10.07 0.66
N GLU A 213 -10.77 -9.17 1.58
CA GLU A 213 -10.80 -9.43 3.03
C GLU A 213 -12.20 -9.84 3.52
N MET A 214 -13.26 -9.26 2.95
CA MET A 214 -14.64 -9.66 3.27
C MET A 214 -14.98 -11.07 2.80
N VAL A 215 -14.42 -11.50 1.66
CA VAL A 215 -14.55 -12.88 1.16
C VAL A 215 -13.70 -13.84 2.01
N ALA A 216 -12.50 -13.42 2.44
CA ALA A 216 -11.66 -14.19 3.35
C ALA A 216 -12.34 -14.39 4.73
N ASN A 217 -13.05 -13.40 5.26
CA ASN A 217 -13.87 -13.51 6.47
C ASN A 217 -15.02 -14.53 6.34
N GLN A 218 -15.34 -14.95 5.11
CA GLN A 218 -16.30 -16.01 4.81
C GLN A 218 -15.61 -17.36 4.51
N ASN A 219 -14.31 -17.46 4.78
CA ASN A 219 -13.47 -18.62 4.49
C ASN A 219 -13.52 -19.05 3.01
N SER A 220 -13.58 -18.05 2.12
CA SER A 220 -13.62 -18.25 0.67
C SER A 220 -12.44 -17.56 -0.02
N LEU A 221 -12.16 -17.96 -1.25
CA LEU A 221 -11.00 -17.55 -2.04
C LEU A 221 -11.46 -16.74 -3.25
N VAL A 222 -10.64 -15.78 -3.69
CA VAL A 222 -10.97 -14.91 -4.82
C VAL A 222 -10.36 -15.37 -6.14
N VAL A 223 -9.34 -16.23 -6.10
CA VAL A 223 -8.75 -16.89 -7.28
C VAL A 223 -8.50 -18.37 -7.02
N ASN A 224 -8.36 -19.15 -8.10
CA ASN A 224 -8.10 -20.58 -8.02
C ASN A 224 -6.67 -20.91 -7.49
N HIS A 225 -6.39 -22.20 -7.33
CA HIS A 225 -5.10 -22.71 -6.84
C HIS A 225 -4.72 -22.20 -5.45
N ASP A 226 -5.69 -22.15 -4.52
CA ASP A 226 -5.48 -21.70 -3.14
C ASP A 226 -5.00 -20.23 -3.09
N ASN A 227 -5.75 -19.32 -3.73
CA ASN A 227 -5.33 -17.94 -3.98
C ASN A 227 -3.94 -17.83 -4.66
N GLY A 228 -3.67 -18.71 -5.62
CA GLY A 228 -2.38 -18.76 -6.33
C GLY A 228 -1.20 -19.34 -5.54
N ARG A 229 -1.42 -19.87 -4.33
CA ARG A 229 -0.36 -20.47 -3.50
C ARG A 229 0.14 -21.80 -4.02
N LYS A 230 -0.71 -22.61 -4.65
CA LYS A 230 -0.36 -23.95 -5.16
C LYS A 230 0.19 -23.94 -6.59
N ALA A 231 -0.24 -22.98 -7.40
CA ALA A 231 0.18 -22.76 -8.77
C ALA A 231 -0.26 -21.36 -9.22
N MET A 232 0.28 -20.86 -10.34
CA MET A 232 -0.16 -19.58 -10.92
C MET A 232 -1.68 -19.57 -11.07
N ALA A 233 -2.35 -18.51 -10.59
CA ALA A 233 -3.79 -18.37 -10.75
C ALA A 233 -4.16 -18.21 -12.23
N THR A 234 -5.20 -18.91 -12.67
CA THR A 234 -5.70 -18.86 -14.06
C THR A 234 -7.16 -18.46 -14.16
N ALA A 235 -7.86 -18.38 -13.03
CA ALA A 235 -9.25 -17.94 -12.95
C ALA A 235 -9.50 -17.18 -11.65
N ALA A 236 -10.34 -16.15 -11.73
CA ALA A 236 -10.84 -15.39 -10.59
C ALA A 236 -12.33 -15.65 -10.39
N THR A 237 -12.78 -15.70 -9.13
CA THR A 237 -14.18 -15.95 -8.75
C THR A 237 -14.80 -14.68 -8.18
N LEU A 238 -14.71 -13.57 -8.93
CA LEU A 238 -15.23 -12.26 -8.49
C LEU A 238 -16.76 -12.19 -8.44
N ASN A 239 -17.45 -13.21 -8.94
CA ASN A 239 -18.90 -13.35 -8.90
C ASN A 239 -19.37 -14.46 -7.93
N SER A 240 -18.52 -14.92 -7.01
CA SER A 240 -18.88 -15.93 -6.01
C SER A 240 -20.06 -15.48 -5.14
N PRO A 241 -20.83 -16.42 -4.55
CA PRO A 241 -21.86 -16.07 -3.57
C PRO A 241 -21.33 -15.21 -2.42
N GLU A 242 -20.10 -15.45 -1.96
CA GLU A 242 -19.48 -14.70 -0.87
C GLU A 242 -19.14 -13.26 -1.29
N MET A 243 -18.62 -13.08 -2.51
CA MET A 243 -18.35 -11.74 -3.05
C MET A 243 -19.65 -10.97 -3.27
N GLN A 244 -20.66 -11.63 -3.84
CA GLN A 244 -22.00 -11.05 -4.00
C GLN A 244 -22.58 -10.62 -2.65
N LYS A 245 -22.48 -11.46 -1.62
CA LYS A 245 -22.95 -11.13 -0.27
C LYS A 245 -22.24 -9.92 0.31
N SER A 246 -20.91 -9.81 0.17
CA SER A 246 -20.13 -8.64 0.59
C SER A 246 -20.57 -7.37 -0.13
N MET A 247 -20.78 -7.43 -1.44
CA MET A 247 -21.20 -6.28 -2.24
C MET A 247 -22.65 -5.89 -1.97
N THR A 248 -23.55 -6.84 -1.76
CA THR A 248 -24.94 -6.59 -1.36
C THR A 248 -25.00 -5.91 0.00
N TRP A 249 -24.18 -6.34 0.97
CA TRP A 249 -24.09 -5.67 2.27
C TRP A 249 -23.71 -4.19 2.12
N LEU A 250 -22.69 -3.86 1.31
CA LEU A 250 -22.31 -2.48 1.05
C LEU A 250 -23.44 -1.69 0.35
N GLN A 251 -24.10 -2.30 -0.64
CA GLN A 251 -25.25 -1.69 -1.33
C GLN A 251 -26.39 -1.39 -0.35
N ASP A 252 -26.66 -2.27 0.62
CA ASP A 252 -27.73 -2.08 1.59
C ASP A 252 -27.43 -0.94 2.58
N VAL A 253 -26.16 -0.73 2.94
CA VAL A 253 -25.75 0.45 3.72
C VAL A 253 -25.96 1.74 2.93
N ILE A 254 -25.60 1.74 1.65
CA ILE A 254 -25.79 2.89 0.73
C ILE A 254 -27.28 3.21 0.56
N LYS A 255 -28.12 2.20 0.30
CA LYS A 255 -29.59 2.36 0.15
C LYS A 255 -30.25 2.92 1.42
N GLN A 256 -29.68 2.62 2.59
CA GLN A 256 -30.13 3.18 3.87
C GLN A 256 -29.57 4.58 4.16
N ASN A 257 -28.88 5.18 3.18
CA ASN A 257 -28.27 6.51 3.26
C ASN A 257 -27.20 6.64 4.37
N ALA A 258 -26.63 5.50 4.81
CA ALA A 258 -25.71 5.44 5.94
C ALA A 258 -24.22 5.41 5.53
N PHE A 259 -23.94 5.33 4.23
CA PHE A 259 -22.61 5.47 3.62
C PHE A 259 -22.31 6.93 3.23
#